data_AF-A0A671MVK1-F1
#
_entry.id   AF-A0A671MVK1-F1
#
_cell.length_a   1.000
_cell.length_b   1.000
_cell.length_c   1.000
_cell.angle_alpha   90.00
_cell.angle_beta   90.00
_cell.angle_gamma   90.00
#
_symmetry.space_group_name_H-M   'P 1'
#
loop_
_entity.id
_entity.type
_entity.pdbx_description
1 polymer ?
#
loop_
_entity_poly.entity_id
_entity_poly.type
_entity_poly.pdbx_seq_one_letter_code
_entity_poly.pdbx_strand_id
1 'polypeptide(L)'
;MLPRVCTYLAVSTLCFALLWQCSIAVPLGARQSPLRLTGTCSVLVRSLLWNVSAVLEMAHLFSGFDCTQQNAEVHIRTQTVSACTPQNSNCAHSAVLNIDENECLQRILEDLHYYRETFRAYSKPELTKSVVRSIDELMQNCFSVSAMDNSLAKVSMDHQKSFQERLQLCKVLQGFNLRTITINRVFNYILSK
;
A
#
# COMPACT_ATOMS: atom_id res chain seq x y z
N MET A 1 8.19 -71.06 22.22
CA MET A 1 8.48 -69.65 22.58
C MET A 1 8.84 -68.77 21.37
N LEU A 2 8.49 -69.14 20.13
CA LEU A 2 8.78 -68.34 18.93
C LEU A 2 7.65 -67.43 18.38
N PRO A 3 6.33 -67.61 18.67
CA PRO A 3 5.31 -66.90 17.88
C PRO A 3 5.05 -65.46 18.36
N ARG A 4 5.49 -65.09 19.59
CA ARG A 4 5.27 -63.76 20.14
C ARG A 4 6.28 -62.72 19.65
N VAL A 5 7.51 -63.13 19.32
CA VAL A 5 8.59 -62.19 18.91
C VAL A 5 8.33 -61.62 17.51
N CYS A 6 7.77 -62.42 16.60
CA CYS A 6 7.41 -61.96 15.25
C CYS A 6 6.29 -60.90 15.24
N THR A 7 5.30 -61.01 16.14
CA THR A 7 4.20 -60.05 16.21
C THR A 7 4.65 -58.67 16.72
N TYR A 8 5.62 -58.60 17.65
CA TYR A 8 6.13 -57.32 18.14
C TYR A 8 6.99 -56.58 17.11
N LEU A 9 7.76 -57.31 16.30
CA LEU A 9 8.57 -56.72 15.22
C LEU A 9 7.69 -56.13 14.11
N ALA A 10 6.61 -56.81 13.73
CA ALA A 10 5.68 -56.34 12.71
C ALA A 10 4.87 -55.10 13.13
N VAL A 11 4.50 -54.99 14.43
CA VAL A 11 3.80 -53.81 14.96
C VAL A 11 4.76 -52.61 15.10
N SER A 12 6.01 -52.86 15.48
CA SER A 12 7.04 -51.82 15.58
C SER A 12 7.36 -51.21 14.22
N THR A 13 7.52 -52.02 13.16
CA THR A 13 7.78 -51.51 11.80
C THR A 13 6.59 -50.75 11.21
N LEU A 14 5.35 -51.15 11.53
CA LEU A 14 4.15 -50.42 11.10
C LEU A 14 4.03 -49.04 11.78
N CYS A 15 4.40 -48.93 13.06
CA CYS A 15 4.41 -47.65 13.79
C CYS A 15 5.48 -46.67 13.26
N PHE A 16 6.67 -47.15 12.90
CA PHE A 16 7.70 -46.29 12.29
C PHE A 16 7.33 -45.82 10.88
N ALA A 17 6.59 -46.61 10.10
CA ALA A 17 6.12 -46.21 8.78
C ALA A 17 5.04 -45.11 8.83
N LEU A 18 4.16 -45.14 9.83
CA LEU A 18 3.11 -44.13 10.02
C LEU A 18 3.64 -42.79 10.55
N LEU A 19 4.78 -42.78 11.24
CA LEU A 19 5.42 -41.55 11.72
C LEU A 19 6.24 -40.83 10.63
N TRP A 20 6.53 -41.48 9.50
CA TRP A 20 7.32 -40.89 8.42
C TRP A 20 6.52 -39.91 7.53
N GLN A 21 5.19 -39.90 7.63
CA GLN A 21 4.32 -39.06 6.80
C GLN A 21 3.96 -37.69 7.39
N CYS A 22 4.50 -37.32 8.56
CA CYS A 22 4.17 -36.03 9.21
C CYS A 22 5.32 -35.01 9.25
N SER A 23 6.38 -35.20 8.47
CA SER A 23 7.50 -34.23 8.40
C SER A 23 7.81 -33.81 6.97
N ILE A 24 6.80 -33.42 6.21
CA ILE A 24 7.01 -32.37 5.21
C ILE A 24 6.51 -31.09 5.85
N ALA A 25 7.36 -30.52 6.72
CA ALA A 25 7.34 -29.08 6.92
C ALA A 25 7.73 -28.49 5.57
N VAL A 26 6.72 -28.29 4.71
CA VAL A 26 6.83 -27.40 3.57
C VAL A 26 7.37 -26.10 4.18
N PRO A 27 8.53 -25.59 3.75
CA PRO A 27 8.92 -24.26 4.18
C PRO A 27 7.75 -23.39 3.74
N LEU A 28 7.01 -22.84 4.72
CA LEU A 28 6.03 -21.78 4.48
C LEU A 28 6.78 -20.84 3.57
N GLY A 29 6.36 -20.82 2.30
CA GLY A 29 7.14 -20.21 1.24
C GLY A 29 7.55 -18.85 1.75
N ALA A 30 8.86 -18.56 1.71
CA ALA A 30 9.33 -17.19 1.82
C ALA A 30 8.36 -16.41 0.95
N ARG A 31 7.51 -15.59 1.59
CA ARG A 31 6.44 -14.87 0.93
C ARG A 31 7.17 -14.03 -0.09
N GLN A 32 7.26 -14.53 -1.33
CA GLN A 32 8.00 -13.87 -2.39
C GLN A 32 7.34 -12.52 -2.49
N SER A 33 8.06 -11.49 -2.05
CA SER A 33 7.55 -10.14 -1.99
C SER A 33 7.09 -9.86 -3.43
N PRO A 34 5.77 -9.68 -3.70
CA PRO A 34 5.26 -9.54 -5.06
C PRO A 34 5.66 -8.19 -5.69
N LEU A 35 6.59 -7.49 -5.07
CA LEU A 35 7.07 -6.17 -5.43
C LEU A 35 8.04 -6.27 -6.59
N ARG A 36 7.65 -5.62 -7.69
CA ARG A 36 8.54 -5.36 -8.81
C ARG A 36 8.94 -3.90 -8.81
N LEU A 37 9.73 -3.51 -7.81
CA LEU A 37 10.32 -2.18 -7.78
C LEU A 37 11.36 -2.09 -8.91
N THR A 38 10.95 -1.53 -10.04
CA THR A 38 11.83 -1.23 -11.18
C THR A 38 11.96 0.29 -11.33
N GLY A 39 12.87 0.76 -12.19
CA GLY A 39 13.03 2.19 -12.46
C GLY A 39 11.72 2.89 -12.87
N THR A 40 10.78 2.18 -13.51
CA THR A 40 9.47 2.71 -13.90
C THR A 40 8.62 3.11 -12.70
N CYS A 41 8.82 2.49 -11.54
CA CYS A 41 8.10 2.83 -10.32
C CYS A 41 8.41 4.23 -9.81
N SER A 42 9.67 4.68 -9.93
CA SER A 42 10.01 6.07 -9.58
C SER A 42 9.27 7.09 -10.46
N VAL A 43 9.08 6.77 -11.74
CA VAL A 43 8.34 7.59 -12.71
C VAL A 43 6.85 7.62 -12.34
N LEU A 44 6.26 6.46 -12.03
CA LEU A 44 4.84 6.37 -11.65
C LEU A 44 4.54 7.11 -10.34
N VAL A 45 5.40 6.97 -9.33
CA VAL A 45 5.24 7.72 -8.06
C VAL A 45 5.38 9.23 -8.29
N ARG A 46 6.34 9.66 -9.12
CA ARG A 46 6.48 11.07 -9.47
C ARG A 46 5.25 11.59 -10.21
N SER A 47 4.71 10.81 -11.15
CA SER A 47 3.46 11.12 -11.86
C SER A 47 2.30 11.28 -10.89
N LEU A 48 2.16 10.37 -9.91
CA LEU A 48 1.13 10.47 -8.86
C LEU A 48 1.28 11.77 -8.06
N LEU A 49 2.49 12.15 -7.65
CA LEU A 49 2.74 13.41 -6.94
C LEU A 49 2.31 14.64 -7.74
N TRP A 50 2.68 14.68 -9.02
CA TRP A 50 2.28 15.76 -9.93
C TRP A 50 0.76 15.82 -10.09
N ASN A 51 0.11 14.67 -10.29
CA ASN A 51 -1.34 14.60 -10.49
C ASN A 51 -2.13 15.02 -9.25
N VAL A 52 -1.66 14.67 -8.05
CA VAL A 52 -2.25 15.14 -6.80
C VAL A 52 -2.08 16.65 -6.64
N SER A 53 -0.89 17.18 -6.94
CA SER A 53 -0.61 18.62 -6.87
C SER A 53 -1.47 19.40 -7.87
N ALA A 54 -1.58 18.93 -9.11
CA ALA A 54 -2.40 19.54 -10.14
C ALA A 54 -3.90 19.56 -9.77
N VAL A 55 -4.41 18.51 -9.12
CA VAL A 55 -5.81 18.49 -8.64
C VAL A 55 -6.01 19.48 -7.49
N LEU A 56 -5.04 19.64 -6.58
CA LEU A 56 -5.10 20.64 -5.52
C LEU A 56 -5.17 22.09 -6.04
N GLU A 57 -4.61 22.35 -7.22
CA GLU A 57 -4.64 23.66 -7.88
C GLU A 57 -5.94 23.94 -8.66
N MET A 58 -6.85 22.97 -8.80
CA MET A 58 -8.12 23.16 -9.52
C MET A 58 -9.11 24.01 -8.72
N ALA A 59 -9.14 25.31 -9.00
CA ALA A 59 -9.99 26.27 -8.29
C ALA A 59 -11.48 25.89 -8.24
N HIS A 60 -12.03 25.27 -9.29
CA HIS A 60 -13.44 24.89 -9.34
C HIS A 60 -13.80 23.74 -8.38
N LEU A 61 -12.83 22.94 -7.94
CA LEU A 61 -13.05 21.87 -6.95
C LEU A 61 -13.22 22.41 -5.52
N PHE A 62 -12.69 23.61 -5.23
CA PHE A 62 -12.56 24.17 -3.88
C PHE A 62 -13.11 25.60 -3.74
N SER A 63 -14.05 26.01 -4.59
CA SER A 63 -14.53 27.40 -4.59
C SER A 63 -15.12 27.87 -3.24
N GLY A 64 -14.94 29.13 -2.90
CA GLY A 64 -15.48 29.69 -1.64
C GLY A 64 -14.61 29.44 -0.40
N PHE A 65 -13.42 28.85 -0.55
CA PHE A 65 -12.34 28.91 0.44
C PHE A 65 -10.99 28.75 -0.27
N ASP A 66 -9.91 29.14 0.40
CA ASP A 66 -8.55 28.84 -0.06
C ASP A 66 -8.14 27.47 0.48
N CYS A 67 -7.99 26.49 -0.42
CA CYS A 67 -7.59 25.14 -0.05
C CYS A 67 -6.18 25.13 0.53
N THR A 68 -5.26 25.99 0.06
CA THR A 68 -3.87 26.02 0.52
C THR A 68 -3.71 26.40 1.99
N GLN A 69 -4.70 27.12 2.54
CA GLN A 69 -4.74 27.53 3.95
C GLN A 69 -5.41 26.50 4.86
N GLN A 70 -5.94 25.40 4.31
CA GLN A 70 -6.51 24.34 5.12
C GLN A 70 -5.42 23.43 5.69
N ASN A 71 -5.73 22.80 6.81
CA ASN A 71 -4.86 21.80 7.41
C ASN A 71 -5.03 20.46 6.69
N ALA A 72 -3.90 19.80 6.42
CA ALA A 72 -3.90 18.46 5.87
C ALA A 72 -4.50 17.44 6.85
N GLU A 73 -5.39 16.59 6.36
CA GLU A 73 -5.91 15.43 7.10
C GLU A 73 -5.25 14.17 6.57
N VAL A 74 -4.29 13.64 7.33
CA VAL A 74 -3.52 12.45 6.95
C VAL A 74 -4.14 11.22 7.59
N HIS A 75 -4.36 10.17 6.80
CA HIS A 75 -4.73 8.87 7.33
C HIS A 75 -3.58 8.24 8.13
N ILE A 76 -3.72 8.16 9.46
CA ILE A 76 -2.64 7.72 10.37
C ILE A 76 -2.63 6.22 10.68
N ARG A 77 -3.69 5.47 10.36
CA ARG A 77 -3.85 4.06 10.83
C ARG A 77 -2.85 3.10 10.22
N THR A 78 -2.32 3.41 9.04
CA THR A 78 -1.32 2.62 8.32
C THR A 78 0.07 2.69 8.94
N GLN A 79 0.33 3.64 9.85
CA GLN A 79 1.65 3.78 10.51
C GLN A 79 2.82 3.91 9.51
N THR A 80 2.55 4.37 8.28
CA THR A 80 3.54 4.44 7.20
C THR A 80 4.74 5.29 7.56
N VAL A 81 4.56 6.38 8.30
CA VAL A 81 5.69 7.23 8.73
C VAL A 81 6.64 6.43 9.60
N SER A 82 6.15 5.74 10.63
CA SER A 82 7.01 4.96 11.52
C SER A 82 7.65 3.77 10.81
N ALA A 83 6.92 3.07 9.95
CA ALA A 83 7.46 1.93 9.20
C ALA A 83 8.52 2.33 8.17
N CYS A 84 8.38 3.52 7.57
CA CYS A 84 9.28 4.01 6.53
C CYS A 84 10.36 4.97 7.05
N THR A 85 10.37 5.28 8.35
CA THR A 85 11.42 6.10 8.96
C THR A 85 12.62 5.21 9.28
N PRO A 86 13.83 5.56 8.82
CA PRO A 86 15.03 4.82 9.17
C PRO A 86 15.26 4.74 10.67
N GLN A 87 15.63 3.56 11.16
CA GLN A 87 15.99 3.38 12.57
C GLN A 87 17.19 4.27 12.93
N ASN A 88 17.15 4.90 14.11
CA ASN A 88 18.18 5.82 14.62
C ASN A 88 18.47 7.05 13.75
N SER A 89 17.54 7.47 12.88
CA SER A 89 17.69 8.72 12.14
C SER A 89 17.54 9.93 13.06
N ASN A 90 18.64 10.53 13.49
CA ASN A 90 18.66 11.91 13.97
C ASN A 90 18.96 12.83 12.78
N CYS A 91 18.43 14.06 12.77
CA CYS A 91 18.69 15.04 11.70
C CYS A 91 20.16 15.50 11.60
N ALA A 92 21.05 14.94 12.44
CA ALA A 92 22.43 15.38 12.61
C ALA A 92 23.48 14.41 12.05
N HIS A 93 23.15 13.14 11.77
CA HIS A 93 24.12 12.19 11.22
C HIS A 93 23.56 11.39 10.04
N SER A 94 24.45 11.13 9.07
CA SER A 94 24.26 10.15 7.99
C SER A 94 24.23 8.75 8.60
N ALA A 95 23.16 8.40 9.31
CA ALA A 95 22.98 7.07 9.82
C ALA A 95 22.76 6.10 8.65
N VAL A 96 23.38 4.93 8.74
CA VAL A 96 23.03 3.76 7.92
C VAL A 96 21.52 3.55 8.08
N LEU A 97 20.78 3.86 7.02
CA LEU A 97 19.32 3.86 7.03
C LEU A 97 18.86 2.39 7.01
N ASN A 98 18.65 1.81 8.20
CA ASN A 98 18.05 0.49 8.31
C ASN A 98 16.53 0.66 8.34
N ILE A 99 15.93 0.60 7.16
CA ILE A 99 14.46 0.56 6.97
C ILE A 99 14.09 -0.90 6.69
N ASP A 100 13.07 -1.42 7.36
CA ASP A 100 12.41 -2.63 6.90
C ASP A 100 11.60 -2.28 5.65
N GLU A 101 12.22 -2.50 4.48
CA GLU A 101 11.63 -2.14 3.19
C GLU A 101 10.31 -2.87 2.96
N ASN A 102 10.19 -4.13 3.39
CA ASN A 102 8.98 -4.90 3.18
C ASN A 102 7.83 -4.35 4.05
N GLU A 103 8.10 -4.06 5.32
CA GLU A 103 7.10 -3.45 6.19
C GLU A 103 6.68 -2.06 5.67
N CYS A 104 7.65 -1.22 5.33
CA CYS A 104 7.39 0.12 4.79
C CYS A 104 6.54 0.05 3.50
N LEU A 105 6.92 -0.78 2.54
CA LEU A 105 6.19 -0.91 1.27
C LEU A 105 4.80 -1.51 1.46
N GLN A 106 4.62 -2.42 2.42
CA GLN A 106 3.30 -2.92 2.80
C GLN A 106 2.40 -1.79 3.34
N ARG A 107 2.91 -0.91 4.20
CA ARG A 107 2.15 0.25 4.70
C ARG A 107 1.81 1.25 3.61
N ILE A 108 2.73 1.46 2.66
CA ILE A 108 2.46 2.27 1.47
C ILE A 108 1.32 1.68 0.65
N LEU A 109 1.31 0.36 0.42
CA LEU A 109 0.24 -0.28 -0.33
C LEU A 109 -1.12 -0.12 0.38
N GLU A 110 -1.15 -0.25 1.70
CA GLU A 110 -2.36 0.00 2.52
C GLU A 110 -2.87 1.45 2.39
N ASP A 111 -1.96 2.44 2.41
CA ASP A 111 -2.32 3.84 2.14
C ASP A 111 -2.93 4.00 0.74
N LEU A 112 -2.29 3.43 -0.29
CA LEU A 112 -2.77 3.53 -1.67
C LEU A 112 -4.18 2.95 -1.83
N HIS A 113 -4.46 1.80 -1.22
CA HIS A 113 -5.82 1.24 -1.18
C HIS A 113 -6.81 2.19 -0.50
N TYR A 114 -6.47 2.71 0.68
CA TYR A 114 -7.35 3.62 1.42
C TYR A 114 -7.70 4.87 0.61
N TYR A 115 -6.69 5.55 0.05
CA TYR A 115 -6.91 6.79 -0.68
C TYR A 115 -7.62 6.55 -2.02
N ARG A 116 -7.34 5.45 -2.70
CA ARG A 116 -8.08 5.04 -3.91
C ARG A 116 -9.58 4.96 -3.65
N GLU A 117 -10.00 4.21 -2.62
CA GLU A 117 -11.42 4.05 -2.31
C GLU A 117 -12.04 5.36 -1.80
N THR A 118 -11.29 6.12 -1.00
CA THR A 118 -11.71 7.45 -0.52
C THR A 118 -12.01 8.40 -1.69
N PHE A 119 -11.11 8.48 -2.68
CA PHE A 119 -11.29 9.37 -3.84
C PHE A 119 -12.34 8.87 -4.83
N ARG A 120 -12.53 7.54 -4.95
CA ARG A 120 -13.64 6.97 -5.73
C ARG A 120 -14.99 7.36 -5.14
N ALA A 121 -15.12 7.38 -3.81
CA ALA A 121 -16.37 7.74 -3.14
C ALA A 121 -16.84 9.17 -3.47
N TYR A 122 -15.92 10.11 -3.65
CA TYR A 122 -16.26 11.48 -4.09
C TYR A 122 -16.85 11.56 -5.49
N SER A 123 -16.71 10.52 -6.32
CA SER A 123 -17.31 10.41 -7.66
C SER A 123 -17.04 11.60 -8.60
N LYS A 124 -15.90 12.30 -8.42
CA LYS A 124 -15.51 13.44 -9.25
C LYS A 124 -14.65 13.01 -10.45
N PRO A 125 -15.01 13.37 -11.70
CA PRO A 125 -14.26 12.98 -12.89
C PRO A 125 -12.78 13.37 -12.86
N GLU A 126 -12.45 14.53 -12.30
CA GLU A 126 -11.09 15.05 -12.17
C GLU A 126 -10.22 14.15 -11.30
N LEU A 127 -10.77 13.66 -10.18
CA LEU A 127 -10.07 12.71 -9.31
C LEU A 127 -9.96 11.34 -9.96
N THR A 128 -11.05 10.84 -10.56
CA THR A 128 -11.07 9.50 -11.17
C THR A 128 -10.07 9.40 -12.33
N LYS A 129 -10.06 10.38 -13.24
CA LYS A 129 -9.20 10.37 -14.43
C LYS A 129 -7.74 10.72 -14.14
N SER A 130 -7.46 11.35 -13.00
CA SER A 130 -6.11 11.77 -12.61
C SER A 130 -5.57 10.91 -11.46
N VAL A 131 -5.92 11.25 -10.22
CA VAL A 131 -5.34 10.66 -9.00
C VAL A 131 -5.66 9.17 -8.87
N VAL A 132 -6.92 8.76 -8.99
CA VAL A 132 -7.32 7.35 -8.84
C VAL A 132 -6.66 6.48 -9.89
N ARG A 133 -6.64 6.94 -11.15
CA ARG A 133 -5.96 6.24 -12.24
C ARG A 133 -4.47 6.09 -11.98
N SER A 134 -3.78 7.13 -11.49
CA SER A 134 -2.36 7.03 -11.15
C SER A 134 -2.09 6.11 -9.95
N ILE A 135 -3.00 6.04 -8.98
CA ILE A 135 -2.91 5.06 -7.89
C ILE A 135 -3.06 3.63 -8.47
N ASP A 136 -4.06 3.40 -9.33
CA ASP A 136 -4.27 2.12 -10.00
C ASP A 136 -3.03 1.69 -10.81
N GLU A 137 -2.46 2.59 -11.61
CA GLU A 137 -1.24 2.35 -12.38
C GLU A 137 -0.05 2.00 -11.47
N LEU A 138 0.15 2.75 -10.38
CA LEU A 138 1.21 2.48 -9.41
C LEU A 138 1.06 1.12 -8.74
N MET A 139 -0.14 0.79 -8.26
CA MET A 139 -0.44 -0.47 -7.58
C MET A 139 -0.26 -1.68 -8.50
N GLN A 140 -0.70 -1.58 -9.76
CA GLN A 140 -0.56 -2.65 -10.74
C GLN A 140 0.91 -2.89 -11.11
N ASN A 141 1.66 -1.83 -11.40
CA ASN A 141 3.00 -1.95 -11.95
C ASN A 141 4.09 -2.17 -10.89
N CYS A 142 3.89 -1.70 -9.65
CA CYS A 142 4.92 -1.75 -8.61
C CYS A 142 4.64 -2.77 -7.51
N PHE A 143 3.37 -3.09 -7.28
CA PHE A 143 2.93 -4.02 -6.23
C PHE A 143 2.27 -5.29 -6.78
N SER A 144 2.20 -5.44 -8.11
CA SER A 144 1.56 -6.57 -8.80
C SER A 144 0.10 -6.79 -8.37
N VAL A 145 -0.60 -5.73 -7.96
CA VAL A 145 -2.03 -5.83 -7.61
C VAL A 145 -2.82 -6.04 -8.89
N SER A 146 -3.62 -7.10 -8.96
CA SER A 146 -4.48 -7.36 -10.11
C SER A 146 -5.46 -6.20 -10.32
N ALA A 147 -5.72 -5.84 -11.58
CA ALA A 147 -6.79 -4.92 -11.91
C ALA A 147 -8.12 -5.49 -11.38
N MET A 148 -8.66 -4.91 -10.31
CA MET A 148 -10.00 -5.24 -9.84
C MET A 148 -11.02 -4.80 -10.89
N ASP A 149 -12.01 -5.66 -11.17
CA ASP A 149 -13.14 -5.31 -12.01
C ASP A 149 -13.85 -4.08 -11.45
N ASN A 150 -13.86 -3.02 -12.25
CA ASN A 150 -14.57 -1.78 -11.96
C ASN A 150 -16.08 -2.02 -12.13
N SER A 151 -16.70 -2.86 -11.30
CA SER A 151 -18.14 -2.82 -11.11
C SER A 151 -18.45 -1.55 -10.33
N LEU A 152 -18.60 -0.46 -11.09
CA LEU A 152 -18.97 0.84 -10.59
C LEU A 152 -20.39 0.71 -10.04
N ALA A 153 -20.53 0.40 -8.75
CA ALA A 153 -21.78 0.56 -8.03
C ALA A 153 -22.12 2.05 -8.09
N LYS A 154 -22.89 2.43 -9.12
CA LYS A 154 -23.29 3.79 -9.43
C LYS A 154 -24.39 4.19 -8.45
N VAL A 155 -24.05 4.31 -7.16
CA VAL A 155 -24.86 5.10 -6.25
C VAL A 155 -24.48 6.54 -6.53
N SER A 156 -25.22 7.15 -7.46
CA SER A 156 -25.19 8.58 -7.68
C SER A 156 -25.74 9.26 -6.43
N MET A 157 -24.89 9.46 -5.42
CA MET A 157 -25.16 10.51 -4.45
C MET A 157 -24.93 11.85 -5.17
N ASP A 158 -25.88 12.78 -5.05
CA ASP A 158 -25.79 14.17 -5.53
C ASP A 158 -24.70 14.91 -4.73
N HIS A 159 -23.43 14.48 -4.85
CA HIS A 159 -22.28 14.92 -4.04
C HIS A 159 -21.63 16.20 -4.59
N GLN A 160 -22.29 16.92 -5.48
CA GLN A 160 -21.67 18.08 -6.13
C GLN A 160 -21.77 19.39 -5.33
N LYS A 161 -22.40 19.45 -4.15
CA LYS A 161 -22.93 20.76 -3.70
C LYS A 161 -22.53 21.27 -2.33
N SER A 162 -22.12 20.46 -1.35
CA SER A 162 -21.88 21.04 -0.02
C SER A 162 -20.49 21.68 0.11
N PHE A 163 -20.43 22.80 0.83
CA PHE A 163 -19.16 23.41 1.25
C PHE A 163 -18.31 22.42 2.06
N GLN A 164 -18.94 21.64 2.95
CA GLN A 164 -18.27 20.69 3.83
C GLN A 164 -17.59 19.55 3.06
N GLU A 165 -18.23 18.99 2.05
CA GLU A 165 -17.60 17.94 1.23
C GLU A 165 -16.36 18.46 0.49
N ARG A 166 -16.42 19.69 -0.04
CA ARG A 166 -15.28 20.30 -0.74
C ARG A 166 -14.14 20.61 0.22
N LEU A 167 -14.47 21.12 1.41
CA LEU A 167 -13.50 21.35 2.47
C LEU A 167 -12.83 20.04 2.90
N GLN A 168 -13.62 18.98 3.12
CA GLN A 168 -13.09 17.67 3.48
C GLN A 168 -12.20 17.10 2.38
N LEU A 169 -12.63 17.18 1.12
CA LEU A 169 -11.86 16.75 -0.03
C LEU A 169 -10.50 17.46 -0.11
N CYS A 170 -10.49 18.78 0.10
CA CYS A 170 -9.25 19.56 0.14
C CYS A 170 -8.29 19.04 1.22
N LYS A 171 -8.77 18.88 2.46
CA LYS A 171 -7.93 18.40 3.58
C LYS A 171 -7.36 17.01 3.33
N VAL A 172 -8.17 16.09 2.81
CA VAL A 172 -7.75 14.72 2.48
C VAL A 172 -6.74 14.72 1.33
N LEU A 173 -6.96 15.51 0.27
CA LEU A 173 -6.00 15.64 -0.84
C LEU A 173 -4.66 16.24 -0.37
N GLN A 174 -4.68 17.24 0.52
CA GLN A 174 -3.45 17.76 1.12
C GLN A 174 -2.73 16.70 1.95
N GLY A 175 -3.46 15.93 2.76
CA GLY A 175 -2.89 14.82 3.52
C GLY A 175 -2.29 13.75 2.62
N PHE A 176 -2.97 13.42 1.52
CA PHE A 176 -2.45 12.48 0.53
C PHE A 176 -1.25 13.03 -0.24
N ASN A 177 -1.19 14.34 -0.50
CA ASN A 177 -0.03 14.97 -1.12
C ASN A 177 1.22 14.78 -0.24
N LEU A 178 1.11 15.02 1.07
CA LEU A 178 2.18 14.75 2.04
C LEU A 178 2.58 13.27 2.06
N ARG A 179 1.60 12.36 2.00
CA ARG A 179 1.88 10.93 1.92
C ARG A 179 2.60 10.57 0.62
N THR A 180 2.21 11.14 -0.50
CA THR A 180 2.83 10.90 -1.81
C THR A 180 4.28 11.43 -1.87
N ILE A 181 4.57 12.56 -1.22
CA ILE A 181 5.95 13.03 -1.03
C ILE A 181 6.77 11.99 -0.26
N THR A 182 6.20 11.42 0.81
CA THR A 182 6.85 10.37 1.60
C THR A 182 7.11 9.13 0.76
N ILE A 183 6.11 8.66 0.01
CA ILE A 183 6.23 7.52 -0.91
C ILE A 183 7.32 7.78 -1.96
N ASN A 184 7.36 8.98 -2.56
CA ASN A 184 8.39 9.35 -3.53
C ASN A 184 9.79 9.29 -2.92
N ARG A 185 9.98 9.75 -1.68
CA ARG A 185 11.28 9.64 -0.99
C ARG A 185 11.69 8.19 -0.76
N VAL A 186 10.77 7.36 -0.28
CA VAL A 186 11.02 5.92 -0.05
C VAL A 186 11.40 5.21 -1.35
N PHE A 187 10.65 5.41 -2.42
CA PHE A 187 10.91 4.75 -3.69
C PHE A 187 12.27 5.16 -4.27
N ASN A 188 12.61 6.46 -4.22
CA ASN A 188 13.92 6.91 -4.68
C ASN A 188 15.04 6.34 -3.79
N TYR A 189 14.85 6.24 -2.48
CA TYR A 189 15.83 5.65 -1.57
C TYR A 189 16.09 4.17 -1.92
N ILE A 190 15.03 3.36 -2.00
CA ILE A 190 15.14 1.92 -2.28
C ILE A 190 15.72 1.65 -3.67
N LEU A 191 15.30 2.41 -4.69
CA LEU A 191 15.77 2.24 -6.07
C LEU A 191 17.18 2.80 -6.34
N SER A 192 17.73 3.58 -5.41
CA SER A 192 19.09 4.15 -5.53
C SER A 192 20.18 3.27 -4.93
N LYS A 193 19.81 2.17 -4.27
CA LYS A 193 20.74 1.12 -3.83
C LYS A 193 21.25 0.31 -5.01
#